data_AF-A0A9N8RKS7-F1
#
_entry.id   AF-A0A9N8RKS7-F1
#
_cell.length_a   1.000
_cell.length_b   1.000
_cell.length_c   1.000
_cell.angle_alpha   90.00
_cell.angle_beta   90.00
_cell.angle_gamma   90.00
#
_symmetry.space_group_name_H-M   'P 1'
#
loop_
_entity.id
_entity.type
_entity.pdbx_description
1 polymer ?
#
loop_
_entity_poly.entity_id
_entity_poly.type
_entity_poly.pdbx_seq_one_letter_code
_entity_poly.pdbx_strand_id
1 'polypeptide(L)'
;MAQWKIRTRFLVISDTHSQEFPDDRRPLHKVDVAIHCGDLTETSKLHEFESAIRLLKDINAPLKLVIPGNHDFTLDTPIFRRAITEIPPPDINLVEKEYGRFGEARRLMESFTHEGIVYLTEGVHHFDLDNGAHLVVYASPYTPSDDCWGFQFDPWIGHEREINEQVDIIITHGPPKSILDMNSRGKHIGCPELFDFVAQAKPLMHCFGHAHRSWGAELIKWRDRNSEEAIDMDESVTIGVLDRFSPRSCDKLMVAWQKENKRMSMEDARAIPTKHCARDELPITRRVHTLFVNAAMQGSGHIPFNYSWLVDLDLPIG
;
A
#
# COMPACT_ATOMS: atom_id res chain seq x y z
N MET A 1 -20.01 -24.29 -1.07
CA MET A 1 -21.13 -23.68 -0.32
C MET A 1 -20.99 -22.17 -0.44
N ALA A 2 -22.08 -21.41 -0.56
CA ALA A 2 -21.99 -19.95 -0.60
C ALA A 2 -21.48 -19.46 0.77
N GLN A 3 -20.26 -18.93 0.80
CA GLN A 3 -19.70 -18.33 2.01
C GLN A 3 -20.35 -16.96 2.18
N TRP A 4 -20.96 -16.74 3.34
CA TRP A 4 -21.50 -15.43 3.69
C TRP A 4 -20.37 -14.41 3.72
N LYS A 5 -20.67 -13.20 3.27
CA LYS A 5 -19.71 -12.10 3.23
C LYS A 5 -20.19 -10.93 4.05
N ILE A 6 -19.24 -10.19 4.61
CA ILE A 6 -19.50 -8.95 5.31
C ILE A 6 -18.63 -7.83 4.74
N ARG A 7 -19.22 -6.65 4.63
CA ARG A 7 -18.51 -5.44 4.25
C ARG A 7 -17.44 -5.13 5.29
N THR A 8 -16.21 -5.03 4.82
CA THR A 8 -15.02 -4.66 5.59
C THR A 8 -14.42 -3.39 4.98
N ARG A 9 -14.12 -2.43 5.85
CA ARG A 9 -13.57 -1.13 5.49
C ARG A 9 -12.08 -1.05 5.76
N PHE A 10 -11.33 -0.68 4.75
CA PHE A 10 -9.89 -0.50 4.79
C PHE A 10 -9.51 0.97 4.67
N LEU A 11 -8.52 1.39 5.44
CA LEU A 11 -7.75 2.59 5.17
C LEU A 11 -6.39 2.16 4.59
N VAL A 12 -6.01 2.66 3.42
CA VAL A 12 -4.73 2.31 2.78
C VAL A 12 -3.88 3.57 2.63
N ILE A 13 -2.65 3.50 3.13
CA ILE A 13 -1.62 4.53 3.08
C ILE A 13 -0.26 3.91 2.75
N SER A 14 0.70 4.72 2.34
CA SER A 14 2.09 4.32 2.09
C SER A 14 2.96 5.58 1.99
N ASP A 15 4.28 5.44 2.06
CA ASP A 15 5.22 6.54 1.76
C ASP A 15 4.88 7.78 2.60
N THR A 16 4.79 7.59 3.92
CA THR A 16 4.56 8.70 4.86
C THR A 16 5.85 9.44 5.18
N HIS A 17 7.01 8.79 5.04
CA HIS A 17 8.33 9.40 5.20
C HIS A 17 8.45 10.21 6.52
N SER A 18 7.99 9.62 7.62
CA SER A 18 7.96 10.21 8.97
C SER A 18 7.09 11.47 9.12
N GLN A 19 6.26 11.79 8.14
CA GLN A 19 5.34 12.93 8.20
C GLN A 19 4.09 12.57 8.98
N GLU A 20 3.52 13.54 9.70
CA GLU A 20 2.20 13.42 10.31
C GLU A 20 1.10 13.73 9.30
N PHE A 21 -0.14 13.29 9.57
CA PHE A 21 -1.27 13.70 8.74
C PHE A 21 -1.46 15.23 8.83
N PRO A 22 -1.55 15.94 7.68
CA PRO A 22 -2.11 17.27 7.67
C PRO A 22 -3.53 17.29 8.26
N ASP A 23 -3.92 18.40 8.90
CA ASP A 23 -5.23 18.53 9.55
C ASP A 23 -6.40 18.18 8.62
N ASP A 24 -6.35 18.61 7.36
CA ASP A 24 -7.38 18.36 6.34
C ASP A 24 -7.32 16.95 5.73
N ARG A 25 -6.29 16.16 6.06
CA ARG A 25 -6.04 14.81 5.52
C ARG A 25 -6.05 13.71 6.57
N ARG A 26 -6.17 14.06 7.85
CA ARG A 26 -6.29 13.10 8.94
C ARG A 26 -7.62 12.32 8.83
N PRO A 27 -7.60 10.99 8.65
CA PRO A 27 -8.83 10.20 8.50
C PRO A 27 -9.75 10.33 9.72
N LEU A 28 -11.03 10.62 9.48
CA LEU A 28 -12.01 10.85 10.56
C LEU A 28 -12.81 9.60 10.95
N HIS A 29 -13.01 8.68 10.01
CA HIS A 29 -13.91 7.56 10.19
C HIS A 29 -13.21 6.33 10.77
N LYS A 30 -13.93 5.60 11.63
CA LYS A 30 -13.53 4.26 12.03
C LYS A 30 -13.45 3.37 10.79
N VAL A 31 -12.38 2.59 10.71
CA VAL A 31 -12.19 1.51 9.72
C VAL A 31 -11.96 0.19 10.44
N ASP A 32 -12.11 -0.93 9.73
CA ASP A 32 -11.88 -2.26 10.30
C ASP A 32 -10.37 -2.58 10.29
N VAL A 33 -9.68 -2.20 9.20
CA VAL A 33 -8.23 -2.44 9.04
C VAL A 33 -7.57 -1.21 8.41
N ALA A 34 -6.43 -0.78 8.95
CA ALA A 34 -5.53 0.15 8.27
C ALA A 34 -4.33 -0.61 7.69
N ILE A 35 -3.82 -0.19 6.53
CA ILE A 35 -2.68 -0.81 5.85
C ILE A 35 -1.67 0.28 5.50
N HIS A 36 -0.41 0.08 5.87
CA HIS A 36 0.73 0.91 5.46
C HIS A 36 1.69 0.10 4.57
N CYS A 37 1.82 0.49 3.30
CA CYS A 37 2.59 -0.25 2.29
C CYS A 37 4.08 0.12 2.23
N GLY A 38 4.72 0.40 3.36
CA GLY A 38 6.15 0.74 3.40
C GLY A 38 6.50 2.22 3.24
N ASP A 39 7.80 2.50 3.36
CA ASP A 39 8.39 3.84 3.50
C ASP A 39 7.74 4.63 4.65
N LEU A 40 7.84 4.03 5.84
CA LEU A 40 7.44 4.63 7.10
C LEU A 40 8.34 5.81 7.46
N THR A 41 9.62 5.67 7.13
CA THR A 41 10.70 6.58 7.48
C THR A 41 11.29 7.26 6.25
N GLU A 42 11.99 8.39 6.44
CA GLU A 42 12.74 9.02 5.35
C GLU A 42 14.18 8.51 5.33
N THR A 43 14.77 8.34 6.50
CA THR A 43 16.19 8.00 6.65
C THR A 43 16.42 6.78 7.54
N SER A 44 15.39 6.03 7.90
CA SER A 44 15.46 4.85 8.78
C SER A 44 15.95 5.12 10.20
N LYS A 45 15.84 6.35 10.69
CA LYS A 45 16.26 6.67 12.06
C LYS A 45 15.26 6.16 13.08
N LEU A 46 15.74 5.84 14.29
CA LEU A 46 14.88 5.23 15.31
C LEU A 46 13.70 6.14 15.71
N HIS A 47 13.95 7.45 15.81
CA HIS A 47 12.91 8.43 16.12
C HIS A 47 11.86 8.59 14.99
N GLU A 48 12.21 8.29 13.75
CA GLU A 48 11.29 8.32 12.61
C GLU A 48 10.28 7.18 12.71
N PHE A 49 10.71 5.98 13.14
CA PHE A 49 9.80 4.88 13.45
C PHE A 49 8.85 5.24 14.60
N GLU A 50 9.32 5.94 15.63
CA GLU A 50 8.42 6.44 16.69
C GLU A 50 7.35 7.39 16.13
N SER A 51 7.72 8.28 15.20
CA SER A 51 6.76 9.17 14.52
C SER A 51 5.78 8.38 13.67
N ALA A 52 6.24 7.37 12.92
CA ALA A 52 5.35 6.48 12.17
C ALA A 52 4.37 5.73 13.09
N ILE A 53 4.83 5.26 14.25
CA ILE A 53 3.97 4.64 15.28
C ILE A 53 2.93 5.64 15.81
N ARG A 54 3.30 6.90 16.08
CA ARG A 54 2.34 7.95 16.49
C ARG A 54 1.28 8.17 15.41
N LEU A 55 1.68 8.27 14.14
CA LEU A 55 0.76 8.38 13.01
C LEU A 55 -0.21 7.19 12.95
N LEU A 56 0.29 5.97 13.12
CA LEU A 56 -0.55 4.75 13.10
C LEU A 56 -1.51 4.68 14.29
N LYS A 57 -1.11 5.16 15.47
CA LYS A 57 -1.98 5.26 16.65
C LYS A 57 -3.10 6.28 16.46
N ASP A 58 -2.87 7.31 15.66
CA ASP A 58 -3.85 8.34 15.34
C ASP A 58 -4.96 7.85 14.40
N ILE A 59 -4.79 6.70 13.75
CA ILE A 59 -5.80 6.06 12.90
C ILE A 59 -6.78 5.25 13.77
N ASN A 60 -8.07 5.56 13.64
CA ASN A 60 -9.16 4.84 14.30
C ASN A 60 -9.45 3.48 13.63
N ALA A 61 -8.56 2.52 13.86
CA ALA A 61 -8.69 1.14 13.41
C ALA A 61 -8.28 0.17 14.53
N PRO A 62 -8.98 -0.95 14.74
CA PRO A 62 -8.54 -1.97 15.70
C PRO A 62 -7.27 -2.69 15.21
N LEU A 63 -7.14 -2.91 13.90
CA LEU A 63 -5.98 -3.56 13.28
C LEU A 63 -5.27 -2.60 12.31
N LYS A 64 -3.96 -2.49 12.41
CA LYS A 64 -3.08 -1.75 11.49
C LYS A 64 -1.98 -2.70 11.02
N LEU A 65 -1.96 -3.00 9.73
CA LEU A 65 -0.97 -3.86 9.09
C LEU A 65 0.11 -2.99 8.45
N VAL A 66 1.38 -3.32 8.71
CA VAL A 66 2.50 -2.50 8.27
C VAL A 66 3.58 -3.38 7.66
N ILE A 67 4.00 -3.07 6.43
CA ILE A 67 5.24 -3.60 5.85
C ILE A 67 6.28 -2.48 5.77
N PRO A 68 7.58 -2.80 5.73
CA PRO A 68 8.61 -1.81 5.46
C PRO A 68 8.73 -1.51 3.96
N GLY A 69 9.34 -0.38 3.63
CA GLY A 69 9.81 -0.04 2.28
C GLY A 69 11.32 0.12 2.20
N ASN A 70 11.83 0.65 1.09
CA ASN A 70 13.27 0.77 0.88
C ASN A 70 13.94 1.81 1.80
N HIS A 71 13.21 2.85 2.21
CA HIS A 71 13.70 3.83 3.19
C HIS A 71 13.87 3.23 4.59
N ASP A 72 13.22 2.10 4.89
CA ASP A 72 13.21 1.48 6.22
C ASP A 72 14.36 0.48 6.44
N PHE A 73 15.54 0.75 5.89
CA PHE A 73 16.66 -0.20 5.80
C PHE A 73 17.19 -0.74 7.14
N THR A 74 16.99 -0.08 8.28
CA THR A 74 17.36 -0.62 9.60
C THR A 74 16.50 -1.80 10.04
N LEU A 75 15.31 -1.98 9.43
CA LEU A 75 14.50 -3.18 9.56
C LEU A 75 15.08 -4.37 8.77
N ASP A 76 15.90 -4.10 7.75
CA ASP A 76 16.68 -5.08 7.00
C ASP A 76 18.07 -5.24 7.63
N THR A 77 18.17 -6.12 8.63
CA THR A 77 19.41 -6.28 9.42
C THR A 77 20.65 -6.64 8.58
N PRO A 78 20.58 -7.55 7.59
CA PRO A 78 21.68 -7.80 6.66
C PRO A 78 22.15 -6.54 5.91
N ILE A 79 21.23 -5.76 5.33
CA ILE A 79 21.57 -4.53 4.60
C ILE A 79 22.14 -3.48 5.55
N PHE A 80 21.54 -3.29 6.73
CA PHE A 80 22.03 -2.32 7.70
C PHE A 80 23.45 -2.65 8.19
N ARG A 81 23.77 -3.93 8.41
CA ARG A 81 25.14 -4.37 8.74
C ARG A 81 26.11 -4.02 7.61
N ARG A 82 25.74 -4.31 6.37
CA ARG A 82 26.55 -4.03 5.19
C ARG A 82 26.83 -2.53 5.04
N ALA A 83 25.79 -1.71 5.15
CA ALA A 83 25.89 -0.25 5.05
C ALA A 83 26.90 0.34 6.05
N ILE A 84 26.92 -0.14 7.31
CA ILE A 84 27.89 0.31 8.31
C ILE A 84 29.31 -0.15 7.96
N THR A 85 29.49 -1.37 7.47
CA THR A 85 30.83 -1.90 7.14
C THR A 85 31.48 -1.22 5.93
N GLU A 86 30.68 -0.63 5.03
CA GLU A 86 31.16 0.02 3.81
C GLU A 86 31.58 1.50 4.02
N ILE A 87 31.33 2.10 5.19
CA ILE A 87 31.70 3.49 5.52
C ILE A 87 32.95 3.51 6.44
N PRO A 88 34.18 3.83 5.95
CA PRO A 88 35.38 3.79 6.78
C PRO A 88 35.89 5.20 7.19
N PRO A 89 36.21 5.45 8.49
CA PRO A 89 35.79 4.72 9.68
C PRO A 89 34.41 5.21 10.19
N PRO A 90 33.48 4.31 10.56
CA PRO A 90 32.17 4.72 11.06
C PRO A 90 32.24 5.07 12.55
N ASP A 91 31.62 6.18 12.95
CA ASP A 91 31.39 6.49 14.37
C ASP A 91 30.23 5.62 14.89
N ILE A 92 30.57 4.47 15.47
CA ILE A 92 29.59 3.49 15.95
C ILE A 92 28.65 4.07 17.01
N ASN A 93 29.15 4.98 17.87
CA ASN A 93 28.30 5.58 18.90
C ASN A 93 27.25 6.50 18.27
N LEU A 94 27.63 7.26 17.23
CA LEU A 94 26.68 8.08 16.48
C LEU A 94 25.67 7.21 15.73
N VAL A 95 26.11 6.10 15.12
CA VAL A 95 25.23 5.17 14.41
C VAL A 95 24.20 4.56 15.37
N GLU A 96 24.62 3.99 16.50
CA GLU A 96 23.70 3.41 17.47
C GLU A 96 22.75 4.47 18.05
N LYS A 97 23.20 5.72 18.22
CA LYS A 97 22.34 6.81 18.68
C LYS A 97 21.23 7.18 17.68
N GLU A 98 21.55 7.25 16.39
CA GLU A 98 20.61 7.71 15.36
C GLU A 98 19.70 6.59 14.84
N TYR A 99 20.26 5.39 14.66
CA TYR A 99 19.63 4.25 13.98
C TYR A 99 19.28 3.10 14.93
N GLY A 100 19.77 3.15 16.18
CA GLY A 100 19.68 2.03 17.10
C GLY A 100 20.67 0.90 16.76
N ARG A 101 20.64 -0.13 17.59
CA ARG A 101 21.42 -1.36 17.42
C ARG A 101 20.76 -2.27 16.38
N PHE A 102 21.49 -3.25 15.88
CA PHE A 102 20.93 -4.25 14.96
C PHE A 102 19.65 -4.90 15.52
N GLY A 103 18.57 -4.82 14.73
CA GLY A 103 17.24 -5.32 15.07
C GLY A 103 16.47 -4.49 16.10
N GLU A 104 16.97 -3.33 16.54
CA GLU A 104 16.28 -2.46 17.48
C GLU A 104 15.03 -1.82 16.87
N ALA A 105 15.13 -1.26 15.67
CA ALA A 105 13.97 -0.75 14.92
C ALA A 105 12.89 -1.83 14.75
N ARG A 106 13.29 -3.07 14.48
CA ARG A 106 12.35 -4.21 14.35
C ARG A 106 11.65 -4.50 15.67
N ARG A 107 12.40 -4.61 16.78
CA ARG A 107 11.82 -4.80 18.12
C ARG A 107 10.88 -3.65 18.50
N LEU A 108 11.21 -2.42 18.11
CA LEU A 108 10.34 -1.27 18.33
C LEU A 108 9.01 -1.46 17.62
N MET A 109 9.00 -1.77 16.32
CA MET A 109 7.76 -2.01 15.56
C MET A 109 6.94 -3.19 16.11
N GLU A 110 7.60 -4.29 16.47
CA GLU A 110 6.95 -5.48 17.05
C GLU A 110 6.36 -5.20 18.45
N SER A 111 6.90 -4.23 19.20
CA SER A 111 6.43 -3.93 20.56
C SER A 111 4.99 -3.39 20.63
N PHE A 112 4.44 -2.90 19.51
CA PHE A 112 3.10 -2.31 19.44
C PHE A 112 2.00 -3.25 18.90
N THR A 113 2.31 -4.55 18.73
CA THR A 113 1.30 -5.55 18.28
C THR A 113 0.09 -5.62 19.20
N HIS A 114 0.28 -5.47 20.51
CA HIS A 114 -0.81 -5.44 21.49
C HIS A 114 -1.70 -4.19 21.41
N GLU A 115 -1.24 -3.12 20.75
CA GLU A 115 -2.02 -1.92 20.43
C GLU A 115 -2.65 -1.98 19.02
N GLY A 116 -2.60 -3.15 18.38
CA GLY A 116 -3.15 -3.42 17.07
C GLY A 116 -2.23 -3.03 15.90
N ILE A 117 -0.97 -2.64 16.14
CA ILE A 117 0.01 -2.34 15.08
C ILE A 117 0.85 -3.58 14.81
N VAL A 118 0.59 -4.25 13.70
CA VAL A 118 1.22 -5.53 13.33
C VAL A 118 2.23 -5.29 12.21
N TYR A 119 3.51 -5.46 12.54
CA TYR A 119 4.59 -5.50 11.55
C TYR A 119 4.60 -6.85 10.83
N LEU A 120 4.45 -6.82 9.51
CA LEU A 120 4.39 -8.01 8.67
C LEU A 120 5.74 -8.29 8.03
N THR A 121 6.18 -9.54 8.17
CA THR A 121 7.28 -10.10 7.37
C THR A 121 6.72 -10.70 6.07
N GLU A 122 7.59 -10.98 5.11
CA GLU A 122 7.15 -11.59 3.86
C GLU A 122 6.45 -12.94 4.10
N GLY A 123 5.31 -13.15 3.45
CA GLY A 123 4.53 -14.38 3.54
C GLY A 123 3.03 -14.14 3.68
N VAL A 124 2.29 -15.23 3.93
CA VAL A 124 0.84 -15.21 4.14
C VAL A 124 0.51 -15.08 5.63
N HIS A 125 -0.44 -14.20 5.94
CA HIS A 125 -0.91 -13.87 7.28
C HIS A 125 -2.44 -13.93 7.35
N HIS A 126 -2.96 -14.34 8.50
CA HIS A 126 -4.38 -14.61 8.72
C HIS A 126 -4.90 -13.78 9.89
N PHE A 127 -6.06 -13.15 9.73
CA PHE A 127 -6.66 -12.29 10.74
C PHE A 127 -8.17 -12.50 10.85
N ASP A 128 -8.65 -12.74 12.05
CA ASP A 128 -10.07 -12.63 12.39
C ASP A 128 -10.36 -11.21 12.86
N LEU A 129 -11.26 -10.52 12.16
CA LEU A 129 -11.55 -9.11 12.39
C LEU A 129 -12.72 -8.93 13.36
N ASP A 130 -12.75 -7.79 14.06
CA ASP A 130 -13.83 -7.43 15.00
C ASP A 130 -15.23 -7.40 14.36
N ASN A 131 -15.31 -7.15 13.05
CA ASN A 131 -16.57 -7.18 12.31
C ASN A 131 -17.04 -8.61 11.98
N GLY A 132 -16.24 -9.64 12.28
CA GLY A 132 -16.52 -11.05 12.01
C GLY A 132 -15.99 -11.56 10.66
N ALA A 133 -15.31 -10.73 9.88
CA ALA A 133 -14.65 -11.19 8.67
C ALA A 133 -13.36 -11.96 8.99
N HIS A 134 -13.05 -12.95 8.15
CA HIS A 134 -11.74 -13.57 8.08
C HIS A 134 -10.97 -12.95 6.91
N LEU A 135 -9.76 -12.46 7.18
CA LEU A 135 -8.91 -11.77 6.23
C LEU A 135 -7.59 -12.54 6.05
N VAL A 136 -7.28 -12.90 4.80
CA VAL A 136 -6.01 -13.52 4.41
C VAL A 136 -5.19 -12.54 3.56
N VAL A 137 -3.96 -12.25 4.01
CA VAL A 137 -3.08 -11.25 3.40
C VAL A 137 -1.75 -11.87 3.02
N TYR A 138 -1.26 -11.60 1.81
CA TYR A 138 0.15 -11.77 1.49
C TYR A 138 0.88 -10.43 1.61
N ALA A 139 2.03 -10.43 2.29
CA ALA A 139 2.88 -9.25 2.45
C ALA A 139 4.25 -9.50 1.81
N SER A 140 4.84 -8.49 1.17
CA SER A 140 6.25 -8.53 0.71
C SER A 140 6.81 -7.11 0.57
N PRO A 141 7.92 -6.76 1.25
CA PRO A 141 8.50 -5.42 1.15
C PRO A 141 9.40 -5.24 -0.09
N TYR A 142 9.70 -6.32 -0.81
CA TYR A 142 10.83 -6.35 -1.74
C TYR A 142 10.56 -5.61 -3.05
N THR A 143 11.48 -4.73 -3.45
CA THR A 143 11.43 -3.97 -4.71
C THR A 143 12.67 -4.22 -5.60
N PRO A 144 12.51 -4.27 -6.94
CA PRO A 144 13.64 -4.45 -7.84
C PRO A 144 14.48 -3.16 -7.90
N SER A 145 15.78 -3.25 -7.62
CA SER A 145 16.70 -2.11 -7.70
C SER A 145 18.16 -2.55 -7.79
N ASP A 146 19.00 -1.68 -8.35
CA ASP A 146 20.46 -1.83 -8.37
C ASP A 146 21.14 -1.03 -7.23
N ASP A 147 20.36 -0.33 -6.40
CA ASP A 147 20.84 0.48 -5.29
C ASP A 147 21.06 -0.36 -4.00
N CYS A 148 21.54 0.28 -2.92
CA CYS A 148 21.87 -0.39 -1.65
C CYS A 148 20.90 -0.05 -0.50
N TRP A 149 19.62 0.20 -0.81
CA TRP A 149 18.61 0.51 0.19
C TRP A 149 18.01 -0.78 0.79
N GLY A 150 17.13 -0.66 1.78
CA GLY A 150 16.50 -1.81 2.44
C GLY A 150 15.59 -2.58 1.48
N PHE A 151 15.45 -3.89 1.69
CA PHE A 151 14.44 -4.70 1.00
C PHE A 151 14.48 -4.56 -0.53
N GLN A 152 15.69 -4.48 -1.11
CA GLN A 152 15.89 -4.45 -2.55
C GLN A 152 16.48 -5.77 -3.05
N PHE A 153 16.13 -6.14 -4.27
CA PHE A 153 16.70 -7.30 -4.96
C PHE A 153 17.14 -6.95 -6.38
N ASP A 154 18.14 -7.68 -6.87
CA ASP A 154 18.67 -7.53 -8.22
C ASP A 154 17.59 -7.93 -9.25
N PRO A 155 17.16 -7.01 -10.15
CA PRO A 155 16.14 -7.30 -11.16
C PRO A 155 16.50 -8.43 -12.14
N TRP A 156 17.80 -8.75 -12.30
CA TRP A 156 18.27 -9.83 -13.16
C TRP A 156 18.23 -11.20 -12.49
N ILE A 157 18.27 -11.23 -11.16
CA ILE A 157 18.14 -12.44 -10.35
C ILE A 157 16.66 -12.72 -10.07
N GLY A 158 15.87 -11.67 -9.87
CA GLY A 158 14.47 -11.78 -9.48
C GLY A 158 14.30 -12.00 -7.97
N HIS A 159 13.06 -12.14 -7.54
CA HIS A 159 12.73 -12.47 -6.15
C HIS A 159 11.56 -13.43 -6.11
N GLU A 160 11.83 -14.65 -5.66
CA GLU A 160 10.83 -15.71 -5.61
C GLU A 160 9.74 -15.39 -4.59
N ARG A 161 8.48 -15.57 -5.00
CA ARG A 161 7.30 -15.36 -4.17
C ARG A 161 6.38 -16.56 -4.35
N GLU A 162 5.81 -17.02 -3.25
CA GLU A 162 4.93 -18.19 -3.28
C GLU A 162 3.68 -17.92 -2.43
N ILE A 163 2.53 -18.25 -3.01
CA ILE A 163 1.25 -18.30 -2.32
C ILE A 163 0.65 -19.67 -2.59
N ASN A 164 0.48 -20.44 -1.51
CA ASN A 164 -0.07 -21.80 -1.55
C ASN A 164 -1.55 -21.88 -1.14
N GLU A 165 -2.20 -20.73 -0.98
CA GLU A 165 -3.60 -20.62 -0.57
C GLU A 165 -4.31 -19.43 -1.24
N GLN A 166 -5.61 -19.28 -1.06
CA GLN A 166 -6.32 -18.13 -1.61
C GLN A 166 -6.13 -16.92 -0.69
N VAL A 167 -5.51 -15.85 -1.19
CA VAL A 167 -5.39 -14.58 -0.47
C VAL A 167 -6.49 -13.60 -0.89
N ASP A 168 -6.85 -12.69 0.03
CA ASP A 168 -7.80 -11.60 -0.20
C ASP A 168 -7.08 -10.33 -0.64
N ILE A 169 -5.97 -10.02 0.02
CA ILE A 169 -5.19 -8.80 -0.20
C ILE A 169 -3.73 -9.17 -0.40
N ILE A 170 -3.10 -8.54 -1.38
CA ILE A 170 -1.65 -8.51 -1.52
C ILE A 170 -1.17 -7.11 -1.12
N ILE A 171 -0.19 -7.04 -0.23
CA ILE A 171 0.47 -5.80 0.20
C ILE A 171 1.93 -5.89 -0.26
N THR A 172 2.34 -4.99 -1.14
CA THR A 172 3.75 -4.85 -1.50
C THR A 172 4.21 -3.42 -1.33
N HIS A 173 5.52 -3.20 -1.20
CA HIS A 173 6.00 -1.83 -1.19
C HIS A 173 6.00 -1.23 -2.60
N GLY A 174 6.62 -1.92 -3.55
CA GLY A 174 6.67 -1.49 -4.95
C GLY A 174 5.46 -1.92 -5.78
N PRO A 175 5.21 -1.23 -6.90
CA PRO A 175 4.12 -1.56 -7.83
C PRO A 175 4.44 -2.77 -8.73
N PRO A 176 3.43 -3.48 -9.24
CA PRO A 176 3.59 -4.40 -10.36
C PRO A 176 3.79 -3.61 -11.67
N LYS A 177 4.45 -4.22 -12.65
CA LYS A 177 4.73 -3.56 -13.94
C LYS A 177 3.45 -3.08 -14.62
N SER A 178 3.53 -1.88 -15.20
CA SER A 178 2.48 -1.26 -16.02
C SER A 178 1.18 -0.89 -15.29
N ILE A 179 1.09 -1.06 -13.96
CA ILE A 179 -0.07 -0.63 -13.17
C ILE A 179 0.40 0.39 -12.14
N LEU A 180 0.01 1.65 -12.35
CA LEU A 180 0.30 2.75 -11.42
C LEU A 180 1.79 2.82 -10.99
N ASP A 181 2.71 2.60 -11.93
CA ASP A 181 4.13 2.36 -11.67
C ASP A 181 5.08 3.36 -12.33
N MET A 182 4.60 4.56 -12.69
CA MET A 182 5.46 5.59 -13.26
C MET A 182 6.15 6.42 -12.17
N ASN A 183 7.45 6.61 -12.31
CA ASN A 183 8.21 7.54 -11.46
C ASN A 183 8.14 8.99 -11.95
N SER A 184 8.79 9.89 -11.23
CA SER A 184 8.89 11.33 -11.57
C SER A 184 9.43 11.60 -12.98
N ARG A 185 10.28 10.71 -13.51
CA ARG A 185 10.86 10.78 -14.86
C ARG A 185 9.98 10.17 -15.95
N GLY A 186 8.78 9.66 -15.61
CA GLY A 186 7.88 8.99 -16.56
C GLY A 186 8.34 7.60 -16.98
N LYS A 187 9.26 6.98 -16.22
CA LYS A 187 9.71 5.61 -16.45
C LYS A 187 8.90 4.65 -15.57
N HIS A 188 8.51 3.52 -16.14
CA HIS A 188 7.95 2.38 -15.41
C HIS A 188 9.01 1.77 -14.47
N ILE A 189 8.67 1.69 -13.18
CA ILE A 189 9.51 1.08 -12.15
C ILE A 189 8.89 -0.22 -11.59
N GLY A 190 7.73 -0.62 -12.10
CA GLY A 190 7.03 -1.79 -11.58
C GLY A 190 7.70 -3.11 -11.95
N CYS A 191 7.55 -4.09 -11.07
CA CYS A 191 8.16 -5.41 -11.20
C CYS A 191 7.34 -6.32 -12.15
N PRO A 192 7.95 -6.88 -13.23
CA PRO A 192 7.26 -7.81 -14.12
C PRO A 192 6.84 -9.11 -13.41
N GLU A 193 7.75 -9.72 -12.62
CA GLU A 193 7.46 -10.95 -11.88
C GLU A 193 6.32 -10.76 -10.86
N LEU A 194 6.26 -9.57 -10.25
CA LEU A 194 5.16 -9.22 -9.34
C LEU A 194 3.82 -9.13 -10.09
N PHE A 195 3.81 -8.60 -11.32
CA PHE A 195 2.60 -8.58 -12.14
C PHE A 195 2.10 -10.01 -12.39
N ASP A 196 2.98 -10.91 -12.82
CA ASP A 196 2.63 -12.31 -13.10
C ASP A 196 2.12 -13.02 -11.83
N PHE A 197 2.79 -12.78 -10.70
CA PHE A 197 2.39 -13.29 -9.39
C PHE A 197 0.97 -12.83 -8.99
N VAL A 198 0.66 -11.53 -9.12
CA VAL A 198 -0.67 -11.00 -8.81
C VAL A 198 -1.72 -11.47 -9.81
N ALA A 199 -1.38 -11.55 -11.10
CA ALA A 199 -2.26 -12.09 -12.14
C ALA A 199 -2.58 -13.58 -11.94
N GLN A 200 -1.67 -14.33 -11.29
CA GLN A 200 -1.91 -15.72 -10.89
C GLN A 200 -2.78 -15.82 -9.64
N ALA A 201 -2.49 -15.02 -8.60
CA ALA A 201 -3.19 -15.06 -7.31
C ALA A 201 -4.61 -14.45 -7.38
N LYS A 202 -4.78 -13.41 -8.21
CA LYS A 202 -6.01 -12.62 -8.42
C LYS A 202 -6.71 -12.24 -7.10
N PRO A 203 -6.03 -11.48 -6.21
CA PRO A 203 -6.61 -11.01 -4.95
C PRO A 203 -7.78 -10.05 -5.20
N LEU A 204 -8.58 -9.78 -4.18
CA LEU A 204 -9.59 -8.72 -4.25
C LEU A 204 -8.93 -7.34 -4.38
N MET A 205 -7.82 -7.12 -3.65
CA MET A 205 -7.05 -5.89 -3.69
C MET A 205 -5.56 -6.17 -3.69
N HIS A 206 -4.80 -5.40 -4.48
CA HIS A 206 -3.36 -5.27 -4.37
C HIS A 206 -3.04 -3.81 -4.03
N CYS A 207 -2.54 -3.57 -2.82
CA CYS A 207 -2.13 -2.24 -2.39
C CYS A 207 -0.62 -2.12 -2.27
N PHE A 208 -0.11 -0.95 -2.64
CA PHE A 208 1.31 -0.63 -2.69
C PHE A 208 1.55 0.88 -2.65
N GLY A 209 2.82 1.29 -2.73
CA GLY A 209 3.25 2.68 -2.77
C GLY A 209 4.45 2.87 -3.69
N HIS A 210 5.50 3.54 -3.20
CA HIS A 210 6.81 3.75 -3.84
C HIS A 210 6.80 4.65 -5.09
N ALA A 211 5.83 4.45 -6.00
CA ALA A 211 5.65 5.27 -7.20
C ALA A 211 4.77 6.50 -6.91
N HIS A 212 5.34 7.52 -6.25
CA HIS A 212 4.63 8.72 -5.77
C HIS A 212 3.82 9.46 -6.86
N ARG A 213 4.35 9.53 -8.09
CA ARG A 213 3.69 10.21 -9.21
C ARG A 213 2.45 9.46 -9.71
N SER A 214 2.38 8.16 -9.44
CA SER A 214 1.31 7.28 -9.87
C SER A 214 0.33 6.93 -8.76
N TRP A 215 0.27 7.73 -7.68
CA TRP A 215 -0.81 7.60 -6.70
C TRP A 215 -2.17 7.58 -7.42
N GLY A 216 -3.00 6.61 -7.03
CA GLY A 216 -4.22 6.32 -7.76
C GLY A 216 -4.80 4.96 -7.43
N ALA A 217 -5.93 4.65 -8.05
CA ALA A 217 -6.53 3.33 -8.00
C ALA A 217 -7.14 2.92 -9.34
N GLU A 218 -7.00 1.65 -9.68
CA GLU A 218 -7.53 1.03 -10.91
C GLU A 218 -8.20 -0.29 -10.58
N LEU A 219 -9.42 -0.47 -11.06
CA LEU A 219 -10.14 -1.74 -11.01
C LEU A 219 -9.86 -2.50 -12.30
N ILE A 220 -9.03 -3.53 -12.21
CA ILE A 220 -8.60 -4.32 -13.35
C ILE A 220 -9.47 -5.56 -13.46
N LYS A 221 -9.97 -5.82 -14.67
CA LYS A 221 -10.59 -7.10 -15.03
C LYS A 221 -9.53 -7.98 -15.71
N TRP A 222 -9.36 -9.18 -15.17
CA TRP A 222 -8.48 -10.19 -15.75
C TRP A 222 -9.19 -10.92 -16.89
N ARG A 223 -8.46 -11.18 -17.97
CA ARG A 223 -8.90 -12.11 -19.01
C ARG A 223 -8.72 -13.56 -18.58
N ASP A 224 -9.39 -14.45 -19.31
CA ASP A 224 -9.15 -15.89 -19.21
C ASP A 224 -7.75 -16.23 -19.72
N ARG A 225 -7.15 -17.30 -19.16
CA ARG A 225 -5.76 -17.72 -19.40
C ARG A 225 -5.38 -17.97 -20.87
N ASN A 226 -6.36 -18.06 -21.78
CA ASN A 226 -6.13 -18.33 -23.20
C ASN A 226 -6.01 -17.05 -24.05
N SER A 227 -6.11 -15.86 -23.44
CA SER A 227 -5.95 -14.59 -24.14
C SER A 227 -4.47 -14.20 -24.23
N GLU A 228 -4.06 -13.56 -25.34
CA GLU A 228 -2.69 -13.04 -25.51
C GLU A 228 -2.33 -11.95 -24.49
N GLU A 229 -3.34 -11.20 -24.03
CA GLU A 229 -3.23 -10.16 -23.01
C GLU A 229 -3.91 -10.61 -21.72
N ALA A 230 -3.24 -10.39 -20.57
CA ALA A 230 -3.77 -10.78 -19.27
C ALA A 230 -4.90 -9.88 -18.76
N ILE A 231 -4.93 -8.61 -19.20
CA ILE A 231 -5.89 -7.59 -18.75
C ILE A 231 -6.92 -7.31 -19.84
N ASP A 232 -8.17 -7.19 -19.43
CA ASP A 232 -9.26 -6.72 -20.28
C ASP A 232 -9.37 -5.21 -20.18
N MET A 233 -8.66 -4.50 -21.07
CA MET A 233 -8.57 -3.03 -21.01
C MET A 233 -9.92 -2.33 -21.25
N ASP A 234 -10.84 -2.96 -21.99
CA ASP A 234 -12.16 -2.40 -22.31
C ASP A 234 -13.12 -2.43 -21.11
N GLU A 235 -12.91 -3.36 -20.18
CA GLU A 235 -13.73 -3.53 -18.96
C GLU A 235 -13.00 -3.12 -17.68
N SER A 236 -11.73 -2.72 -17.79
CA SER A 236 -10.96 -2.16 -16.67
C SER A 236 -11.28 -0.67 -16.48
N VAL A 237 -11.34 -0.23 -15.22
CA VAL A 237 -11.82 1.12 -14.86
C VAL A 237 -10.80 1.84 -14.00
N THR A 238 -10.36 3.02 -14.45
CA THR A 238 -9.60 3.94 -13.59
C THR A 238 -10.54 4.56 -12.55
N ILE A 239 -10.32 4.26 -11.27
CA ILE A 239 -11.12 4.80 -10.15
C ILE A 239 -10.72 6.25 -9.85
N GLY A 240 -9.41 6.52 -9.86
CA GLY A 240 -8.87 7.85 -9.59
C GLY A 240 -7.37 7.96 -9.83
N VAL A 241 -6.95 9.07 -10.42
CA VAL A 241 -5.54 9.52 -10.54
C VAL A 241 -5.55 11.02 -10.24
N LEU A 242 -4.53 11.53 -9.53
CA LEU A 242 -4.41 12.94 -9.08
C LEU A 242 -4.93 13.98 -10.09
N ASP A 243 -4.59 13.82 -11.37
CA ASP A 243 -4.91 14.78 -12.44
C ASP A 243 -6.41 14.84 -12.84
N ARG A 244 -7.25 13.96 -12.28
CA ARG A 244 -8.67 13.82 -12.68
C ARG A 244 -9.67 14.33 -11.65
N PHE A 245 -9.24 14.71 -10.44
CA PHE A 245 -10.17 15.13 -9.38
C PHE A 245 -10.52 16.63 -9.40
N SER A 246 -9.71 17.47 -10.04
CA SER A 246 -10.06 18.88 -10.24
C SER A 246 -10.99 19.06 -11.44
N PRO A 247 -12.12 19.79 -11.31
CA PRO A 247 -12.91 20.22 -12.45
C PRO A 247 -12.05 21.07 -13.40
N ARG A 248 -12.08 20.75 -14.69
CA ARG A 248 -11.46 21.55 -15.75
C ARG A 248 -12.53 22.42 -16.40
N SER A 249 -12.15 23.60 -16.87
CA SER A 249 -13.06 24.49 -17.60
C SER A 249 -13.70 23.85 -18.84
N CYS A 250 -13.08 22.79 -19.37
CA CYS A 250 -13.57 22.01 -20.51
C CYS A 250 -14.47 20.80 -20.14
N ASP A 251 -14.70 20.53 -18.85
CA ASP A 251 -15.55 19.41 -18.44
C ASP A 251 -17.02 19.70 -18.72
N LYS A 252 -17.75 18.68 -19.22
CA LYS A 252 -19.21 18.75 -19.33
C LYS A 252 -19.84 18.85 -17.93
N LEU A 253 -20.96 19.56 -17.80
CA LEU A 253 -21.65 19.82 -16.51
C LEU A 253 -21.84 18.58 -15.63
N MET A 254 -22.23 17.45 -16.21
CA MET A 254 -22.41 16.18 -15.47
C MET A 254 -21.09 15.63 -14.92
N VAL A 255 -20.00 15.73 -15.70
CA VAL A 255 -18.65 15.30 -15.28
C VAL A 255 -18.11 16.24 -14.20
N ALA A 256 -18.32 17.55 -14.36
CA ALA A 256 -17.96 18.54 -13.34
C ALA A 256 -18.72 18.30 -12.02
N TRP A 257 -20.02 18.00 -12.07
CA TRP A 257 -20.84 17.67 -10.89
C TRP A 257 -20.38 16.36 -10.22
N GLN A 258 -20.03 15.32 -10.99
CA GLN A 258 -19.47 14.08 -10.44
C GLN A 258 -18.13 14.32 -9.74
N LYS A 259 -17.24 15.13 -10.33
CA LYS A 259 -15.96 15.53 -9.72
C LYS A 259 -16.19 16.32 -8.43
N GLU A 260 -17.14 17.25 -8.44
CA GLU A 260 -17.49 18.08 -7.29
C GLU A 260 -18.10 17.27 -6.14
N ASN A 261 -19.00 16.33 -6.42
CA ASN A 261 -19.54 15.43 -5.40
C ASN A 261 -18.49 14.50 -4.81
N LYS A 262 -17.58 13.99 -5.65
CA LYS A 262 -16.41 13.25 -5.15
C LYS A 262 -15.59 14.15 -4.23
N ARG A 263 -15.37 15.42 -4.59
CA ARG A 263 -14.63 16.41 -3.78
C ARG A 263 -15.27 16.67 -2.42
N MET A 264 -16.58 16.86 -2.36
CA MET A 264 -17.28 17.00 -1.07
C MET A 264 -17.14 15.73 -0.22
N SER A 265 -17.30 14.55 -0.82
CA SER A 265 -17.11 13.29 -0.11
C SER A 265 -15.66 13.08 0.36
N MET A 266 -14.66 13.65 -0.34
CA MET A 266 -13.26 13.64 0.07
C MET A 266 -13.02 14.56 1.26
N GLU A 267 -13.60 15.77 1.26
CA GLU A 267 -13.48 16.75 2.35
C GLU A 267 -14.15 16.25 3.63
N ASP A 268 -15.30 15.58 3.52
CA ASP A 268 -16.02 14.99 4.66
C ASP A 268 -15.27 13.81 5.28
N ALA A 269 -14.69 12.94 4.44
CA ALA A 269 -13.97 11.75 4.92
C ALA A 269 -12.50 12.01 5.26
N ARG A 270 -11.94 13.11 4.75
CA ARG A 270 -10.49 13.41 4.68
C ARG A 270 -9.68 12.27 4.03
N ALA A 271 -10.33 11.54 3.13
CA ALA A 271 -9.83 10.35 2.43
C ALA A 271 -10.61 10.15 1.12
N ILE A 272 -10.10 9.35 0.19
CA ILE A 272 -10.80 9.01 -1.06
C ILE A 272 -11.62 7.74 -0.88
N PRO A 273 -12.97 7.81 -0.87
CA PRO A 273 -13.78 6.61 -0.78
C PRO A 273 -13.87 5.89 -2.13
N THR A 274 -13.75 4.57 -2.09
CA THR A 274 -14.16 3.67 -3.17
C THR A 274 -14.82 2.41 -2.61
N LYS A 275 -15.86 1.91 -3.27
CA LYS A 275 -16.68 0.81 -2.77
C LYS A 275 -16.91 -0.21 -3.85
N HIS A 276 -16.65 -1.46 -3.54
CA HIS A 276 -16.70 -2.57 -4.49
C HIS A 276 -17.39 -3.81 -3.90
N CYS A 277 -18.35 -3.58 -2.98
CA CYS A 277 -19.19 -4.64 -2.43
C CYS A 277 -20.23 -5.10 -3.47
N ALA A 278 -20.89 -6.23 -3.23
CA ALA A 278 -21.80 -6.87 -4.18
C ALA A 278 -22.98 -6.00 -4.68
N ARG A 279 -23.31 -4.91 -3.99
CA ARG A 279 -24.40 -3.98 -4.33
C ARG A 279 -23.92 -2.61 -4.81
N ASP A 280 -22.61 -2.39 -4.88
CA ASP A 280 -22.05 -1.15 -5.39
C ASP A 280 -22.02 -1.15 -6.92
N GLU A 281 -21.76 0.01 -7.53
CA GLU A 281 -21.76 0.21 -8.99
C GLU A 281 -20.68 -0.62 -9.71
N LEU A 282 -19.53 -0.80 -9.07
CA LEU A 282 -18.37 -1.53 -9.59
C LEU A 282 -17.98 -2.68 -8.64
N PRO A 283 -18.78 -3.76 -8.52
CA PRO A 283 -18.52 -4.82 -7.57
C PRO A 283 -17.30 -5.66 -7.97
N ILE A 284 -16.44 -6.00 -7.00
CA ILE A 284 -15.32 -6.91 -7.25
C ILE A 284 -15.80 -8.35 -7.17
N THR A 285 -15.47 -9.11 -8.21
CA THR A 285 -15.68 -10.56 -8.25
C THR A 285 -14.33 -11.24 -8.15
N ARG A 286 -14.16 -12.07 -7.12
CA ARG A 286 -12.91 -12.79 -6.88
C ARG A 286 -12.48 -13.58 -8.12
N ARG A 287 -11.17 -13.59 -8.42
CA ARG A 287 -10.56 -14.21 -9.60
C ARG A 287 -10.96 -13.60 -10.96
N VAL A 288 -11.84 -12.60 -10.98
CA VAL A 288 -12.22 -11.84 -12.18
C VAL A 288 -11.66 -10.44 -12.10
N HIS A 289 -11.77 -9.80 -10.94
CA HIS A 289 -11.35 -8.42 -10.72
C HIS A 289 -10.32 -8.34 -9.61
N THR A 290 -9.40 -7.38 -9.73
CA THR A 290 -8.50 -6.94 -8.67
C THR A 290 -8.47 -5.42 -8.64
N LEU A 291 -8.66 -4.83 -7.45
CA LEU A 291 -8.44 -3.41 -7.23
C LEU A 291 -6.96 -3.16 -6.94
N PHE A 292 -6.29 -2.41 -7.79
CA PHE A 292 -4.93 -1.93 -7.54
C PHE A 292 -5.01 -0.56 -6.89
N VAL A 293 -4.30 -0.37 -5.77
CA VAL A 293 -4.28 0.88 -5.01
C VAL A 293 -2.83 1.30 -4.77
N ASN A 294 -2.39 2.34 -5.47
CA ASN A 294 -1.16 3.05 -5.13
C ASN A 294 -1.50 4.14 -4.11
N ALA A 295 -1.06 3.93 -2.87
CA ALA A 295 -1.37 4.75 -1.71
C ALA A 295 -0.20 5.64 -1.27
N ALA A 296 0.80 5.87 -2.14
CA ALA A 296 1.93 6.74 -1.84
C ALA A 296 1.49 8.16 -1.45
N MET A 297 1.59 8.48 -0.16
CA MET A 297 1.09 9.73 0.40
C MET A 297 2.02 10.90 0.10
N GLN A 298 3.32 10.67 0.06
CA GLN A 298 4.24 11.71 -0.41
C GLN A 298 3.88 12.10 -1.84
N GLY A 299 3.49 13.37 -1.98
CA GLY A 299 3.06 13.92 -3.25
C GLY A 299 4.22 14.48 -4.07
N SER A 300 3.90 15.05 -5.22
CA SER A 300 4.87 15.75 -6.06
C SER A 300 4.26 17.02 -6.65
N GLY A 301 5.10 18.01 -6.92
CA GLY A 301 4.65 19.27 -7.52
C GLY A 301 3.72 20.08 -6.60
N HIS A 302 2.47 20.28 -7.02
CA HIS A 302 1.51 21.17 -6.35
C HIS A 302 0.70 20.52 -5.22
N ILE A 303 0.72 19.19 -5.10
CA ILE A 303 0.08 18.45 -4.02
C ILE A 303 1.21 17.80 -3.23
N PRO A 304 1.62 18.35 -2.07
CA PRO A 304 2.73 17.81 -1.31
C PRO A 304 2.36 16.52 -0.56
N PHE A 305 1.07 16.31 -0.31
CA PHE A 305 0.55 15.16 0.44
C PHE A 305 -0.78 14.67 -0.16
N ASN A 306 -0.80 13.44 -0.64
CA ASN A 306 -1.97 12.80 -1.24
C ASN A 306 -2.98 12.38 -0.17
N TYR A 307 -4.22 12.14 -0.57
CA TYR A 307 -5.24 11.59 0.34
C TYR A 307 -4.96 10.10 0.59
N SER A 308 -5.38 9.61 1.75
CA SER A 308 -5.48 8.19 2.01
C SER A 308 -6.64 7.56 1.23
N TRP A 309 -6.59 6.26 0.96
CA TRP A 309 -7.69 5.54 0.32
C TRP A 309 -8.59 4.87 1.36
N LEU A 310 -9.90 5.05 1.22
CA LEU A 310 -10.92 4.39 2.03
C LEU A 310 -11.66 3.37 1.14
N VAL A 311 -11.35 2.09 1.30
CA VAL A 311 -11.83 1.01 0.43
C VAL A 311 -12.84 0.15 1.17
N ASP A 312 -14.01 -0.07 0.60
CA ASP A 312 -15.02 -1.01 1.12
C ASP A 312 -15.09 -2.27 0.25
N LEU A 313 -14.83 -3.45 0.83
CA LEU A 313 -14.85 -4.77 0.17
C LEU A 313 -15.68 -5.78 0.95
N ASP A 314 -16.27 -6.75 0.27
CA ASP A 314 -16.93 -7.89 0.90
C ASP A 314 -15.93 -9.04 1.16
N LEU A 315 -15.64 -9.29 2.43
CA LEU A 315 -14.80 -10.41 2.89
C LEU A 315 -15.62 -11.60 3.37
N PRO A 316 -15.09 -12.83 3.31
CA PRO A 316 -15.74 -13.98 3.93
C PRO A 316 -15.88 -13.81 5.45
N ILE A 317 -16.99 -14.31 6.01
CA ILE A 317 -17.15 -14.46 7.46
C ILE A 317 -16.32 -15.67 7.94
N GLY A 318 -15.65 -15.52 9.08
CA GLY A 318 -14.87 -16.58 9.76
C GLY A 318 -15.72 -17.60 10.49
#